data_AF-A0A915MGZ8-F1
#
_entry.id   AF-A0A915MGZ8-F1
#
_cell.length_a   1.000
_cell.length_b   1.000
_cell.length_c   1.000
_cell.angle_alpha   90.00
_cell.angle_beta   90.00
_cell.angle_gamma   90.00
#
_symmetry.space_group_name_H-M   'P 1'
#
loop_
_entity.id
_entity.type
_entity.pdbx_description
1 polymer ?
#
loop_
_entity_poly.entity_id
_entity_poly.type
_entity_poly.pdbx_seq_one_letter_code
_entity_poly.pdbx_strand_id
1 'polypeptide(L)'
;MFEQPQHSSSLTPSLSDNSISGMTNNSMLNSQTLEEYCWYWGAASKEEISAAMENQQNGTFAVRDASTKGQYTLTLRIDGTNKLIKILVENGRCGFTQDSMDFDSMASLVQFYQTCSLRDFNEKLDTCLLYPLNSPQSLTCQNSMKSDSTIDPSYRVSLLKCTFEAIHAEYDRVSRRYDQLFNQQLALNEEYNRKQRTESAYADALKIFERKIAELKTTISGEKDLNDRDRESLTINIELQEE
;
A
#
# COMPACT_ATOMS: atom_id res chain seq x y z
N MET A 1 -25.45 41.31 -56.85
CA MET A 1 -24.45 41.65 -57.89
C MET A 1 -23.13 41.83 -57.15
N PHE A 2 -22.26 40.80 -57.26
CA PHE A 2 -20.81 40.70 -56.94
C PHE A 2 -20.39 40.90 -55.46
N GLU A 3 -19.50 40.11 -54.83
CA GLU A 3 -18.43 39.24 -55.35
C GLU A 3 -17.97 38.21 -54.28
N GLN A 4 -17.38 37.10 -54.73
CA GLN A 4 -16.76 36.02 -53.95
C GLN A 4 -15.37 36.42 -53.38
N PRO A 5 -14.67 35.56 -52.60
CA PRO A 5 -13.86 34.45 -53.15
C PRO A 5 -13.92 33.17 -52.28
N GLN A 6 -13.38 31.98 -52.57
CA GLN A 6 -12.97 31.17 -53.74
C GLN A 6 -12.69 29.74 -53.17
N HIS A 7 -12.77 28.70 -53.99
CA HIS A 7 -12.72 27.28 -53.64
C HIS A 7 -11.32 26.70 -53.30
N SER A 8 -11.29 25.60 -52.53
CA SER A 8 -10.55 24.33 -52.85
C SER A 8 -10.85 23.27 -51.77
N SER A 9 -11.76 22.32 -51.99
CA SER A 9 -11.57 20.99 -52.62
C SER A 9 -10.77 19.99 -51.76
N SER A 10 -11.48 19.28 -50.89
CA SER A 10 -11.01 18.05 -50.21
C SER A 10 -11.39 16.83 -51.06
N LEU A 11 -10.41 16.13 -51.60
CA LEU A 11 -10.59 14.84 -52.27
C LEU A 11 -10.54 13.72 -51.22
N THR A 12 -11.62 12.96 -51.14
CA THR A 12 -11.70 11.62 -50.53
C THR A 12 -10.86 10.61 -51.30
N PRO A 13 -10.40 9.53 -50.65
CA PRO A 13 -10.45 8.23 -51.28
C PRO A 13 -11.29 7.22 -50.48
N SER A 14 -11.99 6.42 -51.27
CA SER A 14 -12.99 5.42 -50.95
C SER A 14 -12.45 4.17 -50.26
N LEU A 15 -13.33 3.57 -49.45
CA LEU A 15 -13.29 2.20 -48.96
C LEU A 15 -13.23 1.19 -50.11
N SER A 16 -12.37 0.18 -49.97
CA SER A 16 -12.53 -1.11 -50.62
C SER A 16 -12.51 -2.19 -49.55
N ASP A 17 -13.63 -2.89 -49.44
CA ASP A 17 -13.81 -4.12 -48.68
C ASP A 17 -12.70 -5.12 -49.00
N ASN A 18 -12.14 -5.73 -47.96
CA ASN A 18 -11.70 -7.11 -48.08
C ASN A 18 -11.94 -7.84 -46.76
N SER A 19 -13.01 -8.62 -46.76
CA SER A 19 -13.31 -9.61 -45.73
C SER A 19 -12.29 -10.75 -45.81
N ILE A 20 -11.38 -10.84 -44.84
CA ILE A 20 -10.65 -12.07 -44.55
C ILE A 20 -10.78 -12.38 -43.06
N SER A 21 -11.75 -13.26 -42.80
CA SER A 21 -11.77 -14.34 -41.83
C SER A 21 -10.65 -14.38 -40.78
N GLY A 22 -11.04 -14.08 -39.54
CA GLY A 22 -10.82 -14.93 -38.37
C GLY A 22 -9.47 -15.63 -38.23
N MET A 23 -8.49 -14.92 -37.68
CA MET A 23 -7.55 -15.49 -36.73
C MET A 23 -7.59 -14.62 -35.48
N THR A 24 -8.40 -15.05 -34.51
CA THR A 24 -8.42 -14.48 -33.16
C THR A 24 -7.06 -14.75 -32.51
N ASN A 25 -6.12 -13.83 -32.68
CA ASN A 25 -4.88 -13.81 -31.92
C ASN A 25 -5.16 -13.30 -30.50
N ASN A 26 -5.87 -14.12 -29.72
CA ASN A 26 -6.06 -13.93 -28.27
C ASN A 26 -4.76 -14.11 -27.47
N SER A 27 -3.60 -14.23 -28.13
CA SER A 27 -2.29 -14.35 -27.47
C SER A 27 -1.52 -13.03 -27.37
N MET A 28 -2.01 -11.93 -27.93
CA MET A 28 -1.21 -10.69 -28.07
C MET A 28 -1.70 -9.52 -27.22
N LEU A 29 -2.78 -9.68 -26.44
CA LEU A 29 -3.35 -8.60 -25.61
C LEU A 29 -2.92 -8.67 -24.14
N ASN A 30 -2.22 -9.72 -23.71
CA ASN A 30 -1.73 -9.88 -22.33
C ASN A 30 -0.23 -9.60 -22.15
N SER A 31 0.45 -9.14 -23.19
CA SER A 31 1.87 -8.78 -23.15
C SER A 31 2.05 -7.27 -23.29
N GLN A 32 1.68 -6.51 -22.25
CA GLN A 32 2.72 -5.61 -21.73
C GLN A 32 3.86 -6.54 -21.36
N THR A 33 4.99 -6.43 -22.07
CA THR A 33 6.11 -7.35 -22.00
C THR A 33 6.50 -7.51 -20.54
N LEU A 34 6.17 -8.65 -19.91
CA LEU A 34 6.42 -8.85 -18.47
C LEU A 34 7.90 -8.63 -18.13
N GLU A 35 8.75 -8.80 -19.14
CA GLU A 35 10.18 -8.47 -19.19
C GLU A 35 10.53 -7.02 -18.81
N GLU A 36 9.60 -6.08 -18.94
CA GLU A 36 9.78 -4.68 -18.52
C GLU A 36 9.72 -4.49 -17.00
N TYR A 37 9.07 -5.42 -16.29
CA TYR A 37 8.93 -5.31 -14.85
C TYR A 37 10.17 -5.85 -14.12
N CYS A 38 10.71 -5.04 -13.22
CA CYS A 38 11.91 -5.43 -12.45
C CYS A 38 11.70 -6.67 -11.58
N TRP A 39 10.47 -6.93 -11.12
CA TRP A 39 10.11 -8.11 -10.32
C TRP A 39 9.91 -9.39 -11.14
N TYR A 40 9.96 -9.31 -12.48
CA TYR A 40 9.81 -10.47 -13.36
C TYR A 40 11.16 -11.09 -13.71
N TRP A 41 11.33 -12.35 -13.33
CA TRP A 41 12.56 -13.12 -13.45
C TRP A 41 12.53 -14.14 -14.60
N GLY A 42 11.49 -14.12 -15.44
CA GLY A 42 11.37 -15.01 -16.60
C GLY A 42 11.58 -16.48 -16.23
N ALA A 43 12.40 -17.18 -16.99
CA ALA A 43 12.70 -18.61 -16.80
C ALA A 43 13.74 -18.90 -15.69
N ALA A 44 14.03 -17.96 -14.78
CA ALA A 44 14.98 -18.18 -13.69
C ALA A 44 14.58 -19.39 -12.82
N SER A 45 15.60 -20.09 -12.33
CA SER A 45 15.42 -21.22 -11.42
C SER A 45 14.93 -20.77 -10.04
N LYS A 46 14.33 -21.72 -9.31
CA LYS A 46 13.92 -21.49 -7.92
C LYS A 46 15.14 -21.16 -7.06
N GLU A 47 16.25 -21.82 -7.31
CA GLU A 47 17.49 -21.73 -6.55
C GLU A 47 18.12 -20.33 -6.70
N GLU A 48 18.14 -19.78 -7.91
CA GLU A 48 18.62 -18.42 -8.19
C GLU A 48 17.83 -17.35 -7.44
N ILE A 49 16.49 -17.41 -7.53
CA ILE A 49 15.62 -16.47 -6.79
C ILE A 49 15.79 -16.65 -5.28
N SER A 50 15.88 -17.90 -4.82
CA SER A 50 16.01 -18.19 -3.40
C SER A 50 17.31 -17.63 -2.82
N ALA A 51 18.42 -17.72 -3.54
CA ALA A 51 19.70 -17.14 -3.16
C ALA A 51 19.63 -15.61 -3.15
N ALA A 52 19.00 -15.00 -4.15
CA ALA A 52 18.81 -13.55 -4.22
C ALA A 52 17.93 -13.01 -3.07
N MET A 53 17.02 -13.83 -2.54
CA MET A 53 16.12 -13.48 -1.43
C MET A 53 16.68 -13.79 -0.03
N GLU A 54 17.82 -14.49 0.09
CA GLU A 54 18.32 -15.00 1.37
C GLU A 54 18.55 -13.91 2.42
N ASN A 55 19.05 -12.74 2.00
CA ASN A 55 19.31 -11.59 2.87
C ASN A 55 18.29 -10.46 2.70
N GLN A 56 17.14 -10.75 2.09
CA GLN A 56 16.09 -9.75 1.85
C GLN A 56 15.09 -9.71 3.01
N GLN A 57 14.47 -8.55 3.19
CA GLN A 57 13.46 -8.32 4.21
C GLN A 57 12.12 -8.97 3.90
N ASN A 58 11.25 -9.07 4.90
CA ASN A 58 9.90 -9.58 4.72
C ASN A 58 9.10 -8.69 3.75
N GLY A 59 8.29 -9.30 2.90
CA GLY A 59 7.54 -8.62 1.84
C GLY A 59 8.32 -8.50 0.51
N THR A 60 9.58 -8.96 0.45
CA THR A 60 10.31 -9.04 -0.83
C THR A 60 9.74 -10.14 -1.72
N PHE A 61 9.52 -9.84 -3.00
CA PHE A 61 8.85 -10.76 -3.92
C PHE A 61 9.43 -10.76 -5.34
N ALA A 62 9.22 -11.86 -6.06
CA ALA A 62 9.58 -12.03 -7.47
C ALA A 62 8.59 -12.97 -8.17
N VAL A 63 8.35 -12.76 -9.45
CA VAL A 63 7.53 -13.65 -10.29
C VAL A 63 8.41 -14.28 -11.37
N ARG A 64 8.27 -15.58 -11.58
CA ARG A 64 8.95 -16.33 -12.64
C ARG A 64 8.02 -17.27 -13.37
N ASP A 65 8.46 -17.78 -14.50
CA ASP A 65 7.81 -18.87 -15.22
C ASP A 65 7.77 -20.13 -14.34
N ALA A 66 6.62 -20.79 -14.32
CA ALA A 66 6.53 -22.13 -13.78
C ALA A 66 7.11 -23.14 -14.79
N SER A 67 7.44 -24.34 -14.31
CA SER A 67 7.85 -25.44 -15.19
C SER A 67 6.73 -25.89 -16.15
N THR A 68 5.48 -25.56 -15.83
CA THR A 68 4.31 -25.78 -16.69
C THR A 68 4.06 -24.53 -17.53
N LYS A 69 3.99 -24.70 -18.86
CA LYS A 69 3.72 -23.59 -19.79
C LYS A 69 2.39 -22.89 -19.45
N GLY A 70 2.40 -21.56 -19.49
CA GLY A 70 1.22 -20.73 -19.20
C GLY A 70 0.89 -20.58 -17.72
N GLN A 71 1.80 -20.96 -16.82
CA GLN A 71 1.66 -20.77 -15.37
C GLN A 71 2.88 -20.05 -14.83
N TYR A 72 2.70 -19.34 -13.72
CA TYR A 72 3.76 -18.56 -13.08
C TYR A 72 3.90 -18.96 -11.61
N THR A 73 5.04 -18.64 -11.03
CA THR A 73 5.31 -18.82 -9.60
C THR A 73 5.74 -17.50 -8.99
N LEU A 74 4.98 -17.03 -8.02
CA LEU A 74 5.35 -15.92 -7.13
C LEU A 74 6.16 -16.47 -5.96
N THR A 75 7.36 -15.95 -5.78
CA THR A 75 8.19 -16.21 -4.59
C THR A 75 8.08 -15.01 -3.67
N LEU A 76 7.76 -15.24 -2.40
CA LEU A 76 7.57 -14.20 -1.38
C LEU A 76 8.41 -14.53 -0.14
N ARG A 77 9.19 -13.55 0.32
CA ARG A 77 9.94 -13.60 1.56
C ARG A 77 9.04 -13.22 2.73
N ILE A 78 8.82 -14.15 3.66
CA ILE A 78 8.06 -13.91 4.89
C ILE A 78 8.63 -14.77 6.03
N ASP A 79 8.79 -14.14 7.20
CA ASP A 79 9.37 -14.75 8.40
C ASP A 79 10.69 -15.49 8.15
N GLY A 80 11.57 -14.88 7.34
CA GLY A 80 12.86 -15.47 6.99
C GLY A 80 12.80 -16.70 6.08
N THR A 81 11.62 -17.03 5.54
CA THR A 81 11.43 -18.15 4.61
C THR A 81 10.87 -17.70 3.28
N ASN A 82 11.18 -18.44 2.22
CA ASN A 82 10.64 -18.18 0.88
C ASN A 82 9.40 -19.05 0.68
N LYS A 83 8.24 -18.41 0.46
CA LYS A 83 6.98 -19.07 0.12
C LYS A 83 6.79 -19.03 -1.39
N LEU A 84 6.40 -20.16 -1.97
CA LEU A 84 6.12 -20.29 -3.39
C LEU A 84 4.61 -20.36 -3.57
N ILE A 85 4.06 -19.43 -4.33
CA ILE A 85 2.64 -19.30 -4.60
C ILE A 85 2.44 -19.50 -6.10
N LYS A 86 1.58 -20.44 -6.45
CA LYS A 86 1.27 -20.74 -7.84
C LYS A 86 0.31 -19.69 -8.38
N ILE A 87 0.58 -19.19 -9.58
CA ILE A 87 -0.31 -18.30 -10.31
C ILE A 87 -0.79 -19.02 -11.56
N LEU A 88 -2.11 -19.11 -11.69
CA LEU A 88 -2.81 -19.71 -12.81
C LEU A 88 -3.18 -18.61 -13.80
N VAL A 89 -3.09 -18.93 -15.09
CA VAL A 89 -3.54 -18.06 -16.17
C VAL A 89 -4.42 -18.87 -17.11
N GLU A 90 -5.67 -18.45 -17.29
CA GLU A 90 -6.61 -19.09 -18.18
C GLU A 90 -7.55 -18.06 -18.80
N ASN A 91 -7.86 -18.21 -20.10
CA ASN A 91 -8.77 -17.31 -20.84
C ASN A 91 -8.43 -15.82 -20.70
N GLY A 92 -7.14 -15.50 -20.56
CA GLY A 92 -6.65 -14.13 -20.41
C GLY A 92 -6.77 -13.56 -19.00
N ARG A 93 -7.27 -14.31 -18.03
CA ARG A 93 -7.35 -13.94 -16.62
C ARG A 93 -6.34 -14.69 -15.78
N CYS A 94 -5.99 -14.13 -14.62
CA CYS A 94 -5.04 -14.73 -13.70
C CYS A 94 -5.48 -14.64 -12.24
N GLY A 95 -4.95 -15.56 -11.45
CA GLY A 95 -5.29 -15.69 -10.03
C GLY A 95 -4.48 -16.79 -9.34
N PHE A 96 -4.60 -16.86 -8.01
CA PHE A 96 -3.91 -17.90 -7.23
C PHE A 96 -4.69 -19.22 -7.17
N THR A 97 -6.00 -19.19 -7.36
CA THR A 97 -6.86 -20.38 -7.41
C THR A 97 -7.73 -20.36 -8.67
N GLN A 98 -8.24 -21.53 -9.04
CA GLN A 98 -9.14 -21.69 -10.18
C GLN A 98 -10.47 -20.93 -9.98
N ASP A 99 -10.93 -20.86 -8.73
CA ASP A 99 -12.21 -20.24 -8.36
C ASP A 99 -12.11 -18.71 -8.22
N SER A 100 -10.90 -18.15 -8.24
CA SER A 100 -10.61 -16.73 -8.02
C SER A 100 -9.69 -16.16 -9.11
N MET A 101 -10.17 -16.14 -10.36
CA MET A 101 -9.49 -15.53 -11.51
C MET A 101 -9.95 -14.09 -11.74
N ASP A 102 -9.66 -13.23 -10.78
CA ASP A 102 -10.23 -11.88 -10.70
C ASP A 102 -9.44 -10.82 -11.49
N PHE A 103 -8.22 -11.15 -11.95
CA PHE A 103 -7.31 -10.18 -12.55
C PHE A 103 -7.16 -10.37 -14.05
N ASP A 104 -7.28 -9.28 -14.81
CA ASP A 104 -7.14 -9.29 -16.27
C ASP A 104 -5.66 -9.28 -16.74
N SER A 105 -4.69 -9.08 -15.83
CA SER A 105 -3.25 -9.18 -16.15
C SER A 105 -2.40 -9.49 -14.92
N MET A 106 -1.18 -10.00 -15.14
CA MET A 106 -0.21 -10.26 -14.08
C MET A 106 0.20 -8.99 -13.35
N ALA A 107 0.32 -7.88 -14.09
CA ALA A 107 0.64 -6.57 -13.52
C ALA A 107 -0.47 -6.12 -12.56
N SER A 108 -1.74 -6.29 -12.96
CA SER A 108 -2.90 -5.94 -12.11
C SER A 108 -2.96 -6.78 -10.83
N LEU A 109 -2.66 -8.09 -10.93
CA LEU A 109 -2.58 -8.98 -9.77
C LEU A 109 -1.50 -8.50 -8.79
N VAL A 110 -0.28 -8.26 -9.28
CA VAL A 110 0.82 -7.79 -8.43
C VAL A 110 0.50 -6.42 -7.82
N GLN A 111 -0.01 -5.48 -8.61
CA GLN A 111 -0.36 -4.13 -8.15
C GLN A 111 -1.44 -4.14 -7.07
N PHE A 112 -2.44 -5.03 -7.18
CA PHE A 112 -3.46 -5.17 -6.15
C PHE A 112 -2.83 -5.62 -4.82
N TYR A 113 -2.05 -6.70 -4.83
CA TYR A 113 -1.41 -7.25 -3.63
C TYR A 113 -0.20 -6.44 -3.12
N GLN A 114 0.21 -5.38 -3.82
CA GLN A 114 1.10 -4.35 -3.25
C GLN A 114 0.40 -3.50 -2.20
N THR A 115 -0.92 -3.31 -2.33
CA THR A 115 -1.73 -2.49 -1.41
C THR A 115 -2.66 -3.31 -0.52
N CYS A 116 -2.98 -4.55 -0.92
CA CYS A 116 -3.83 -5.48 -0.20
C CYS A 116 -3.03 -6.67 0.32
N SER A 117 -3.34 -7.11 1.55
CA SER A 117 -2.65 -8.26 2.17
C SER A 117 -3.00 -9.57 1.45
N LEU A 118 -2.03 -10.47 1.35
CA LEU A 118 -2.25 -11.84 0.88
C LEU A 118 -3.07 -12.70 1.87
N ARG A 119 -3.43 -12.15 3.04
CA ARG A 119 -4.27 -12.79 4.05
C ARG A 119 -5.60 -13.29 3.46
N ASP A 120 -6.19 -12.55 2.52
CA ASP A 120 -7.46 -12.90 1.87
C ASP A 120 -7.34 -14.17 1.02
N PHE A 121 -6.14 -14.47 0.53
CA PHE A 121 -5.84 -15.72 -0.15
C PHE A 121 -5.43 -16.82 0.83
N ASN A 122 -4.61 -16.49 1.83
CA ASN A 122 -4.16 -17.43 2.84
C ASN A 122 -3.82 -16.68 4.14
N GLU A 123 -4.53 -16.98 5.22
CA GLU A 123 -4.36 -16.31 6.52
C GLU A 123 -2.92 -16.35 7.06
N LYS A 124 -2.12 -17.35 6.67
CA LYS A 124 -0.71 -17.47 7.07
C LYS A 124 0.22 -16.52 6.31
N LEU A 125 -0.27 -15.86 5.27
CA LEU A 125 0.46 -14.90 4.45
C LEU A 125 -0.05 -13.50 4.73
N ASP A 126 0.07 -13.06 5.97
CA ASP A 126 -0.35 -11.72 6.37
C ASP A 126 0.70 -10.66 6.02
N THR A 127 0.92 -10.48 4.71
CA THR A 127 1.85 -9.47 4.19
C THR A 127 1.44 -9.05 2.78
N CYS A 128 1.89 -7.87 2.38
CA CYS A 128 1.73 -7.36 1.02
C CYS A 128 3.01 -7.61 0.19
N LEU A 129 2.92 -7.43 -1.11
CA LEU A 129 4.05 -7.44 -2.04
C LEU A 129 4.82 -6.11 -1.95
N LEU A 130 5.62 -5.93 -0.90
CA LEU A 130 6.20 -4.63 -0.56
C LEU A 130 7.44 -4.26 -1.38
N TYR A 131 8.33 -5.24 -1.63
CA TYR A 131 9.64 -4.95 -2.20
C TYR A 131 9.89 -5.81 -3.45
N PRO A 132 9.81 -5.25 -4.66
CA PRO A 132 10.11 -6.00 -5.88
C PRO A 132 11.59 -6.38 -5.90
N LEU A 133 11.88 -7.67 -6.09
CA LEU A 133 13.24 -8.16 -6.25
C LEU A 133 13.70 -7.94 -7.70
N ASN A 134 14.71 -7.11 -7.90
CA ASN A 134 15.20 -6.75 -9.23
C ASN A 134 15.83 -7.95 -9.96
N SER A 135 15.23 -8.31 -11.10
CA SER A 135 15.72 -9.33 -12.01
C SER A 135 17.04 -8.90 -12.66
N PRO A 136 18.03 -9.81 -12.76
CA PRO A 136 19.24 -9.54 -13.53
C PRO A 136 18.95 -9.25 -14.99
N GLN A 137 17.84 -9.77 -15.55
CA GLN A 137 17.35 -9.44 -16.90
C GLN A 137 16.84 -8.01 -17.00
N SER A 138 16.09 -7.51 -16.01
CA SER A 138 15.71 -6.09 -15.94
C SER A 138 16.94 -5.18 -15.79
N LEU A 139 17.93 -5.62 -15.02
CA LEU A 139 19.24 -4.97 -14.93
C LEU A 139 20.07 -5.10 -16.21
N THR A 140 19.85 -6.11 -17.06
CA THR A 140 20.47 -6.24 -18.39
C THR A 140 19.66 -5.58 -19.50
N CYS A 141 18.39 -5.24 -19.36
CA CYS A 141 17.81 -4.18 -20.19
C CYS A 141 18.47 -2.82 -19.88
N GLN A 142 19.01 -2.66 -18.67
CA GLN A 142 19.85 -1.51 -18.28
C GLN A 142 21.36 -1.69 -18.54
N ASN A 143 21.88 -2.93 -18.68
CA ASN A 143 23.32 -3.24 -18.80
C ASN A 143 23.73 -4.07 -20.04
N SER A 144 22.81 -4.66 -20.79
CA SER A 144 23.02 -5.37 -22.07
C SER A 144 22.93 -4.41 -23.23
N MET A 145 23.72 -3.34 -23.17
CA MET A 145 24.26 -2.70 -24.37
C MET A 145 25.65 -2.16 -24.05
N LYS A 146 26.57 -3.06 -23.68
CA LYS A 146 28.00 -2.78 -23.76
C LYS A 146 28.64 -3.78 -24.71
N SER A 147 28.54 -3.47 -26.01
CA SER A 147 29.63 -3.62 -27.00
C SER A 147 29.19 -3.27 -28.42
N ASP A 148 28.38 -2.23 -28.64
CA ASP A 148 28.30 -1.65 -29.98
C ASP A 148 28.33 -0.13 -29.91
N SER A 149 29.29 0.45 -30.61
CA SER A 149 29.62 1.88 -30.63
C SER A 149 28.59 2.74 -31.40
N THR A 150 27.34 2.26 -31.51
CA THR A 150 26.30 2.78 -32.40
C THR A 150 25.04 3.26 -31.67
N ILE A 151 25.01 3.25 -30.33
CA ILE A 151 23.86 3.76 -29.57
C ILE A 151 23.78 5.28 -29.72
N ASP A 152 22.70 5.76 -30.32
CA ASP A 152 22.38 7.17 -30.50
C ASP A 152 22.51 7.95 -29.17
N PRO A 153 23.36 9.00 -29.09
CA PRO A 153 23.49 9.85 -27.92
C PRO A 153 22.16 10.39 -27.38
N SER A 154 21.17 10.61 -28.25
CA SER A 154 19.83 11.06 -27.86
C SER A 154 19.12 10.06 -26.95
N TYR A 155 19.24 8.76 -27.25
CA TYR A 155 18.64 7.70 -26.45
C TYR A 155 19.23 7.64 -25.03
N ARG A 156 20.56 7.82 -24.90
CA ARG A 156 21.23 7.83 -23.59
C ARG A 156 20.80 8.99 -22.70
N VAL A 157 20.60 10.18 -23.28
CA VAL A 157 20.10 11.34 -22.56
C VAL A 157 18.64 11.14 -22.14
N SER A 158 17.81 10.59 -23.02
CA SER A 158 16.41 10.26 -22.70
C SER A 158 16.32 9.26 -21.56
N LEU A 159 17.15 8.21 -21.58
CA LEU A 159 17.18 7.21 -20.52
C LEU A 159 17.59 7.83 -19.17
N LEU A 160 18.64 8.66 -19.16
CA LEU A 160 19.09 9.35 -17.95
C LEU A 160 17.98 10.25 -17.39
N LYS A 161 17.28 10.98 -18.25
CA LYS A 161 16.13 11.81 -17.87
C LYS A 161 15.03 10.97 -17.21
N CYS A 162 14.62 9.86 -17.83
CA CYS A 162 13.61 8.98 -17.26
C CYS A 162 14.03 8.40 -15.90
N THR A 163 15.30 8.01 -15.75
CA THR A 163 15.81 7.51 -14.45
C THR A 163 15.79 8.59 -13.37
N PHE A 164 16.16 9.82 -13.72
CA PHE A 164 16.13 10.95 -12.79
C PHE A 164 14.69 11.29 -12.37
N GLU A 165 13.75 11.31 -13.33
CA GLU A 165 12.32 11.53 -13.06
C GLU A 165 11.76 10.45 -12.13
N ALA A 166 12.11 9.18 -12.35
CA ALA A 166 11.68 8.08 -11.49
C ALA A 166 12.21 8.22 -10.05
N ILE A 167 13.49 8.55 -9.90
CA ILE A 167 14.11 8.79 -8.58
C ILE A 167 13.45 9.98 -7.88
N HIS A 168 13.21 11.07 -8.61
CA HIS A 168 12.59 12.27 -8.06
C HIS A 168 11.14 12.00 -7.62
N ALA A 169 10.36 11.27 -8.42
CA ALA A 169 9.01 10.86 -8.05
C ALA A 169 9.00 10.02 -6.77
N GLU A 170 9.97 9.13 -6.60
CA GLU A 170 10.10 8.32 -5.39
C GLU A 170 10.53 9.16 -4.17
N TYR A 171 11.44 10.12 -4.36
CA TYR A 171 11.78 11.09 -3.32
C TYR A 171 10.56 11.89 -2.85
N ASP A 172 9.75 12.41 -3.78
CA ASP A 172 8.54 13.16 -3.47
C ASP A 172 7.48 12.30 -2.76
N ARG A 173 7.41 11.01 -3.09
CA ARG A 173 6.53 10.05 -2.42
C ARG A 173 6.97 9.87 -0.96
N VAL A 174 8.26 9.67 -0.72
CA VAL A 174 8.83 9.49 0.62
C VAL A 174 8.71 10.77 1.44
N SER A 175 9.02 11.93 0.87
CA SER A 175 8.89 13.24 1.53
C SER A 175 7.45 13.47 2.00
N ARG A 176 6.46 13.25 1.13
CA ARG A 176 5.05 13.38 1.50
C ARG A 176 4.65 12.43 2.62
N ARG A 177 5.19 11.20 2.62
CA ARG A 177 4.91 10.24 3.68
C ARG A 177 5.52 10.68 5.02
N TYR A 178 6.72 11.26 4.99
CA TYR A 178 7.36 11.84 6.17
C TYR A 178 6.52 12.99 6.74
N ASP A 179 6.09 13.93 5.91
CA ASP A 179 5.26 15.06 6.33
C ASP A 179 3.94 14.60 6.96
N GLN A 180 3.30 13.57 6.39
CA GLN A 180 2.09 12.97 6.96
C GLN A 180 2.33 12.37 8.35
N LEU A 181 3.40 11.60 8.52
CA LEU A 181 3.75 11.00 9.82
C LEU A 181 4.09 12.06 10.85
N PHE A 182 4.83 13.09 10.45
CA PHE A 182 5.17 14.21 11.32
C PHE A 182 3.93 14.96 11.80
N ASN A 183 3.00 15.28 10.89
CA ASN A 183 1.74 15.93 11.25
C ASN A 183 0.88 15.05 12.17
N GLN A 184 0.85 13.73 11.94
CA GLN A 184 0.14 12.80 12.83
C GLN A 184 0.75 12.77 14.23
N GLN A 185 2.09 12.77 14.33
CA GLN A 185 2.79 12.82 15.60
C GLN A 185 2.48 14.12 16.35
N LEU A 186 2.46 15.25 15.65
CA LEU A 186 2.12 16.54 16.24
C LEU A 186 0.68 16.54 16.80
N ALA A 187 -0.29 16.07 16.01
CA ALA A 187 -1.69 15.98 16.43
C ALA A 187 -1.88 15.04 17.64
N LEU A 188 -1.20 13.89 17.63
CA LEU A 188 -1.25 12.94 18.75
C LEU A 188 -0.67 13.54 20.03
N ASN A 189 0.43 14.28 19.91
CA ASN A 189 1.05 14.96 21.04
C ASN A 189 0.14 16.08 21.61
N GLU A 190 -0.59 16.82 20.76
CA GLU A 190 -1.58 17.79 21.22
C GLU A 190 -2.74 17.12 21.96
N GLU A 191 -3.24 15.99 21.47
CA GLU A 191 -4.28 15.22 22.14
C GLU A 191 -3.81 14.66 23.50
N TYR A 192 -2.58 14.12 23.54
CA TYR A 192 -1.95 13.65 24.77
C TYR A 192 -1.88 14.76 25.82
N ASN A 193 -1.38 15.94 25.44
CA ASN A 193 -1.31 17.09 26.33
C ASN A 193 -2.68 17.56 26.81
N ARG A 194 -3.71 17.46 25.96
CA ARG A 194 -5.09 17.80 26.32
C ARG A 194 -5.60 16.83 27.40
N LYS A 195 -5.39 15.53 27.24
CA LYS A 195 -5.78 14.51 28.23
C LYS A 195 -5.08 14.72 29.55
N GLN A 196 -3.77 15.00 29.54
CA GLN A 196 -2.99 15.32 30.75
C GLN A 196 -3.55 16.52 31.52
N ARG A 197 -3.95 17.60 30.83
CA ARG A 197 -4.57 18.76 31.48
C ARG A 197 -5.91 18.41 32.12
N THR A 198 -6.75 17.64 31.41
CA THR A 198 -8.04 17.22 31.95
C THR A 198 -7.86 16.28 33.14
N GLU A 199 -6.91 15.35 33.07
CA GLU A 199 -6.56 14.45 34.17
C GLU A 199 -6.10 15.22 35.42
N SER A 200 -5.22 16.21 35.26
CA SER A 200 -4.81 17.09 36.37
C SER A 200 -6.01 17.84 36.96
N ALA A 201 -6.93 18.35 36.13
CA ALA A 201 -8.12 19.03 36.60
C ALA A 201 -9.06 18.10 37.38
N TYR A 202 -9.23 16.85 36.94
CA TYR A 202 -10.00 15.84 37.67
C TYR A 202 -9.33 15.47 38.99
N ALA A 203 -8.01 15.32 39.01
CA ALA A 203 -7.27 15.04 40.24
C ALA A 203 -7.45 16.18 41.27
N ASP A 204 -7.44 17.44 40.82
CA ASP A 204 -7.68 18.57 41.72
C ASP A 204 -9.15 18.66 42.17
N ALA A 205 -10.11 18.32 41.31
CA ALA A 205 -11.51 18.22 41.70
C ALA A 205 -11.73 17.14 42.77
N LEU A 206 -11.12 15.96 42.60
CA LEU A 206 -11.17 14.87 43.59
C LEU A 206 -10.64 15.32 44.95
N LYS A 207 -9.49 16.01 45.00
CA LYS A 207 -8.96 16.57 46.25
C LYS A 207 -9.93 17.56 46.92
N ILE A 208 -10.71 18.32 46.13
CA ILE A 208 -11.72 19.24 46.68
C ILE A 208 -12.88 18.45 47.30
N PHE A 209 -13.37 17.41 46.64
CA PHE A 209 -14.42 16.55 47.17
C PHE A 209 -13.97 15.80 48.43
N GLU A 210 -12.77 15.21 48.43
CA GLU A 210 -12.21 14.54 49.61
C GLU A 210 -12.12 15.48 50.81
N ARG A 211 -11.66 16.73 50.60
CA ARG A 211 -11.63 17.75 51.65
C ARG A 211 -13.03 18.08 52.16
N LYS A 212 -14.00 18.19 51.25
CA LYS A 212 -15.39 18.51 51.62
C LYS A 212 -16.02 17.41 52.46
N ILE A 213 -15.80 16.15 52.08
CA ILE A 213 -16.23 14.97 52.84
C ILE A 213 -15.57 14.97 54.23
N ALA A 214 -14.26 15.25 54.31
CA ALA A 214 -13.55 15.33 55.58
C ALA A 214 -14.10 16.43 56.50
N GLU A 215 -14.37 17.63 55.97
CA GLU A 215 -15.02 18.73 56.69
C GLU A 215 -16.39 18.31 57.24
N LEU A 216 -17.25 17.73 56.40
CA LEU A 216 -18.58 17.26 56.80
C LEU A 216 -18.51 16.22 57.92
N LYS A 217 -17.58 15.24 57.81
CA LYS A 217 -17.33 14.25 58.86
C LYS A 217 -16.88 14.90 60.18
N THR A 218 -16.03 15.93 60.12
CA THR A 218 -15.61 16.66 61.33
C THR A 218 -16.75 17.43 61.99
N THR A 219 -17.65 18.06 61.22
CA THR A 219 -18.82 18.77 61.75
C THR A 219 -19.76 17.81 62.48
N ILE A 220 -20.08 16.66 61.88
CA ILE A 220 -20.92 15.63 62.52
C ILE A 220 -20.31 15.13 63.83
N SER A 221 -18.98 14.97 63.90
CA SER A 221 -18.29 14.47 65.09
C SER A 221 -18.06 15.53 66.18
N GLY A 222 -17.96 16.82 65.82
CA GLY A 222 -17.55 17.89 66.72
C GLY A 222 -18.69 18.62 67.44
N GLU A 223 -19.88 18.66 66.83
CA GLU A 223 -20.95 19.56 67.26
C GLU A 223 -22.06 18.77 67.99
N LYS A 224 -22.00 18.76 69.33
CA LYS A 224 -22.88 17.96 70.20
C LYS A 224 -24.34 18.42 70.23
N ASP A 225 -24.62 19.64 69.78
CA ASP A 225 -25.96 20.25 69.75
C ASP A 225 -26.62 20.17 68.36
N LEU A 226 -26.04 19.40 67.42
CA LEU A 226 -26.66 19.13 66.12
C LEU A 226 -27.98 18.39 66.30
N ASN A 227 -29.05 18.92 65.72
CA ASN A 227 -30.37 18.30 65.72
C ASN A 227 -30.33 16.98 64.92
N ASP A 228 -31.09 15.96 65.33
CA ASP A 228 -31.04 14.63 64.69
C ASP A 228 -31.35 14.67 63.19
N ARG A 229 -32.27 15.55 62.77
CA ARG A 229 -32.62 15.77 61.36
C ARG A 229 -31.46 16.35 60.53
N ASP A 230 -30.69 17.26 61.12
CA ASP A 230 -29.56 17.89 60.45
C ASP A 230 -28.40 16.89 60.34
N ARG A 231 -28.22 16.04 61.36
CA ARG A 231 -27.21 14.97 61.38
C ARG A 231 -27.50 13.90 60.32
N GLU A 232 -28.75 13.48 60.17
CA GLU A 232 -29.20 12.55 59.12
C GLU A 232 -29.02 13.16 57.72
N SER A 233 -29.39 14.43 57.54
CA SER A 233 -29.22 15.14 56.26
C SER A 233 -27.75 15.28 55.86
N LEU A 234 -26.85 15.54 56.80
CA LEU A 234 -25.41 15.59 56.56
C LEU A 234 -24.82 14.21 56.23
N THR A 235 -25.36 13.15 56.83
CA THR A 235 -24.92 11.76 56.58
C THR A 235 -25.28 11.32 55.15
N ILE A 236 -26.51 11.58 54.71
CA ILE A 236 -26.96 11.29 53.34
C ILE A 236 -26.14 12.09 52.31
N ASN A 237 -25.77 13.33 52.62
CA ASN A 237 -24.94 14.14 51.73
C ASN A 237 -23.54 13.56 51.55
N ILE A 238 -22.95 12.99 52.61
CA ILE A 238 -21.65 12.29 52.52
C ILE A 238 -21.78 11.05 51.64
N GLU A 239 -22.82 10.23 51.85
CA GLU A 239 -23.05 9.03 51.03
C GLU A 239 -23.20 9.38 49.54
N LEU A 240 -23.93 10.45 49.21
CA LEU A 240 -24.09 10.94 47.85
C LEU A 240 -22.80 11.49 47.21
N GLN A 241 -21.81 11.89 48.01
CA GLN A 241 -20.51 12.37 47.52
C GLN A 241 -19.47 11.24 47.44
N GLU A 242 -19.74 10.09 48.05
CA GLU A 242 -18.89 8.89 48.05
C GLU A 242 -19.26 7.89 46.92
N GLU A 243 -20.47 8.00 46.33
CA GLU A 243 -20.91 7.30 45.11
C GLU A 243 -20.35 7.92 43.81
#